data_AF-A0AAJ6CGS4-F1
#
_entry.id   AF-A0AAJ6CGS4-F1
#
_cell.length_a   1.000
_cell.length_b   1.000
_cell.length_c   1.000
_cell.angle_alpha   90.00
_cell.angle_beta   90.00
_cell.angle_gamma   90.00
#
_symmetry.space_group_name_H-M   'P 1'
#
loop_
_entity.id
_entity.type
_entity.pdbx_description
1 polymer ?
#
loop_
_entity_poly.entity_id
_entity_poly.type
_entity_poly.pdbx_seq_one_letter_code
_entity_poly.pdbx_strand_id
1 'polypeptide(L)'
;MRCGAWYTNPDRVKAASYFKSTDGHMHQWNFSLKRVNLHLIHLIQDEGAELSSALTGCLIVDSTRRGKRYPDALSKTVPIWCAVLNQASAERHNTPTRDIPLCVPSDAVSDSERAQIEARLQQWTAAFLNSDCDIPILMKPLTPIFVNPDKIGTLPPNAERSHHVVLISASSVNQKAGDYGAQYVQGAGDDHENWALGLSPDLFWNHRSQLISQSLDRGQREALIHALVTEHSTSMQSRANAADDFASNIIWIGTTRIAVASLQVAYEVCEKNTNPFKLMILATHPLSDNTHPQNDTSNCNVIRLNIPQGKRGLNAFSQTLPEVVDKVTEVLQNSVQDCDRRVLLCCADQFNASGAFAVAVLAASFDENRVFLASAEERSQHRSKLCKNDVHRRLQWVISASELVSPSRAYLQRVNAGLIGSQRTIRIGS
;
A
#
# COMPACT_ATOMS: atom_id res chain seq x y z
N MET A 1 1.18 -3.82 -5.59
CA MET A 1 2.13 -4.95 -5.59
C MET A 1 2.89 -4.90 -6.92
N ARG A 2 4.24 -4.85 -6.95
CA ARG A 2 4.97 -4.82 -8.24
C ARG A 2 5.49 -6.21 -8.62
N CYS A 3 6.42 -6.76 -7.84
CA CYS A 3 7.09 -8.02 -8.15
C CYS A 3 6.20 -9.25 -7.90
N GLY A 4 5.59 -9.38 -6.71
CA GLY A 4 4.87 -10.59 -6.30
C GLY A 4 3.69 -11.02 -7.18
N ALA A 5 3.05 -10.06 -7.86
CA ALA A 5 1.89 -10.32 -8.73
C ALA A 5 2.25 -11.20 -9.95
N TRP A 6 3.51 -11.22 -10.37
CA TRP A 6 3.97 -12.05 -11.48
C TRP A 6 4.24 -13.51 -11.11
N TYR A 7 4.44 -13.80 -9.81
CA TYR A 7 4.89 -15.12 -9.33
C TYR A 7 3.79 -15.93 -8.66
N THR A 8 2.73 -15.27 -8.17
CA THR A 8 1.61 -15.93 -7.50
C THR A 8 0.34 -15.72 -8.29
N ASN A 9 -0.36 -16.82 -8.61
CA ASN A 9 -1.68 -16.75 -9.22
C ASN A 9 -2.62 -15.92 -8.32
N PRO A 10 -3.28 -14.86 -8.84
CA PRO A 10 -4.23 -14.03 -8.11
C PRO A 10 -5.26 -14.83 -7.29
N ASP A 11 -5.77 -15.95 -7.82
CA ASP A 11 -6.76 -16.80 -7.15
C ASP A 11 -6.26 -17.40 -5.82
N ARG A 12 -4.93 -17.43 -5.63
CA ARG A 12 -4.26 -17.95 -4.43
C ARG A 12 -3.80 -16.86 -3.47
N VAL A 13 -3.88 -15.59 -3.88
CA VAL A 13 -3.38 -14.47 -3.10
C VAL A 13 -4.41 -14.10 -2.03
N LYS A 14 -4.08 -14.33 -0.76
CA LYS A 14 -4.89 -13.86 0.38
C LYS A 14 -4.50 -12.45 0.84
N ALA A 15 -3.22 -12.12 0.75
CA ALA A 15 -2.66 -10.83 1.15
C ALA A 15 -1.29 -10.61 0.50
N ALA A 16 -0.80 -9.38 0.57
CA ALA A 16 0.51 -8.98 0.07
C ALA A 16 1.41 -8.49 1.20
N SER A 17 2.63 -8.99 1.31
CA SER A 17 3.62 -8.41 2.22
C SER A 17 4.45 -7.33 1.52
N TYR A 18 4.76 -6.25 2.22
CA TYR A 18 5.62 -5.18 1.73
C TYR A 18 6.68 -4.78 2.75
N PHE A 19 7.83 -5.45 2.68
CA PHE A 19 9.03 -5.10 3.42
C PHE A 19 10.03 -4.40 2.51
N LYS A 20 10.57 -3.26 2.94
CA LYS A 20 11.55 -2.50 2.14
C LYS A 20 12.96 -2.70 2.68
N SER A 21 13.85 -3.24 1.85
CA SER A 21 15.25 -3.51 2.21
C SER A 21 16.01 -2.29 2.74
N THR A 22 15.68 -1.08 2.29
CA THR A 22 16.31 0.15 2.78
C THR A 22 16.12 0.37 4.28
N ASP A 23 15.01 -0.12 4.84
CA ASP A 23 14.71 -0.04 6.27
C ASP A 23 15.58 -1.02 7.09
N GLY A 24 16.36 -1.88 6.42
CA GLY A 24 17.35 -2.77 7.02
C GLY A 24 18.79 -2.40 6.70
N HIS A 25 19.06 -1.35 5.91
CA HIS A 25 20.45 -0.98 5.60
C HIS A 25 21.21 -0.51 6.84
N MET A 26 22.51 -0.80 6.86
CA MET A 26 23.40 -0.38 7.94
C MET A 26 23.27 1.14 8.19
N HIS A 27 23.11 1.52 9.47
CA HIS A 27 22.87 2.89 9.95
C HIS A 27 21.50 3.52 9.58
N GLN A 28 20.72 2.90 8.69
CA GLN A 28 19.40 3.38 8.25
C GLN A 28 18.23 2.57 8.83
N TRP A 29 18.52 1.57 9.68
CA TRP A 29 17.52 0.68 10.26
C TRP A 29 16.30 1.45 10.76
N ASN A 30 15.10 0.94 10.43
CA ASN A 30 13.86 1.62 10.75
C ASN A 30 12.69 0.65 10.83
N PHE A 31 11.74 0.95 11.71
CA PHE A 31 10.40 0.37 11.69
C PHE A 31 9.45 1.33 10.97
N SER A 32 8.95 0.93 9.79
CA SER A 32 8.13 1.82 8.97
C SER A 32 6.67 1.81 9.39
N LEU A 33 6.21 2.89 10.03
CA LEU A 33 4.78 3.09 10.32
C LEU A 33 3.89 3.30 9.08
N LYS A 34 4.48 3.34 7.87
CA LYS A 34 3.72 3.35 6.60
C LYS A 34 3.51 1.95 6.03
N ARG A 35 4.31 0.97 6.46
CA ARG A 35 4.41 -0.38 5.91
C ARG A 35 4.47 -1.38 7.05
N VAL A 36 3.47 -1.30 7.92
CA VAL A 36 3.47 -2.06 9.17
C VAL A 36 3.08 -3.53 8.93
N ASN A 37 2.43 -3.87 7.82
CA ASN A 37 2.08 -5.27 7.50
C ASN A 37 1.21 -5.98 8.56
N LEU A 38 0.33 -5.24 9.27
CA LEU A 38 -0.50 -5.78 10.35
C LEU A 38 -1.55 -6.78 9.87
N HIS A 39 -2.01 -6.62 8.63
CA HIS A 39 -2.89 -7.56 7.97
C HIS A 39 -2.26 -8.96 7.81
N LEU A 40 -0.94 -9.12 7.93
CA LEU A 40 -0.35 -10.47 7.91
C LEU A 40 -0.57 -11.23 9.22
N ILE A 41 -0.86 -10.52 10.33
CA ILE A 41 -0.93 -11.14 11.65
C ILE A 41 -2.06 -12.15 11.74
N HIS A 42 -3.27 -11.82 11.26
CA HIS A 42 -4.36 -12.78 11.29
C HIS A 42 -4.06 -14.04 10.47
N LEU A 43 -3.36 -13.90 9.33
CA LEU A 43 -2.94 -15.04 8.50
C LEU A 43 -1.83 -15.88 9.15
N ILE A 44 -0.91 -15.22 9.86
CA ILE A 44 0.20 -15.88 10.56
C ILE A 44 -0.31 -16.68 11.76
N GLN A 45 -1.29 -16.14 12.49
CA GLN A 45 -1.87 -16.78 13.68
C GLN A 45 -2.97 -17.78 13.36
N ASP A 46 -3.46 -17.84 12.12
CA ASP A 46 -4.49 -18.78 11.69
C ASP A 46 -3.97 -20.23 11.84
N GLU A 47 -4.54 -20.97 12.80
CA GLU A 47 -4.19 -22.36 13.05
C GLU A 47 -4.74 -23.30 11.96
N GLY A 48 -5.64 -22.81 11.10
CA GLY A 48 -6.25 -23.58 10.01
C GLY A 48 -7.14 -24.73 10.49
N ALA A 49 -8.28 -24.96 9.81
CA ALA A 49 -9.16 -26.08 10.14
C ALA A 49 -8.59 -27.46 9.73
N GLU A 50 -7.58 -27.49 8.85
CA GLU A 50 -7.13 -28.72 8.15
C GLU A 50 -5.72 -29.21 8.49
N LEU A 51 -4.92 -28.46 9.26
CA LEU A 51 -3.59 -28.93 9.66
C LEU A 51 -3.63 -29.55 11.06
N SER A 52 -3.30 -30.84 11.16
CA SER A 52 -3.09 -31.57 12.42
C SER A 52 -1.85 -31.10 13.21
N SER A 53 -1.35 -29.89 12.95
CA SER A 53 -0.09 -29.36 13.43
C SER A 53 -0.35 -28.08 14.20
N ALA A 54 0.07 -28.02 15.46
CA ALA A 54 0.02 -26.81 16.28
C ALA A 54 0.96 -25.67 15.80
N LEU A 55 1.60 -25.85 14.63
CA LEU A 55 2.53 -24.92 14.02
C LEU A 55 1.79 -23.88 13.19
N THR A 56 2.18 -22.63 13.40
CA THR A 56 1.62 -21.44 12.73
C THR A 56 2.76 -20.55 12.28
N GLY A 57 2.54 -19.71 11.27
CA GLY A 57 3.62 -18.94 10.69
C GLY A 57 3.40 -18.53 9.24
N CYS A 58 4.48 -18.09 8.61
CA CYS A 58 4.53 -17.81 7.18
C CYS A 58 5.92 -18.04 6.61
N LEU A 59 5.98 -18.16 5.28
CA LEU A 59 7.22 -18.20 4.51
C LEU A 59 7.36 -16.88 3.75
N ILE A 60 8.50 -16.20 3.91
CA ILE A 60 8.85 -15.01 3.13
C ILE A 60 10.09 -15.36 2.32
N VAL A 61 9.93 -15.38 1.00
CA VAL A 61 10.98 -15.75 0.06
C VAL A 61 11.46 -14.51 -0.67
N ASP A 62 12.78 -14.32 -0.72
CA ASP A 62 13.41 -13.28 -1.50
C ASP A 62 14.76 -13.76 -2.03
N SER A 63 15.32 -13.05 -3.01
CA SER A 63 16.65 -13.33 -3.56
C SER A 63 17.54 -12.10 -3.41
N THR A 64 18.85 -12.32 -3.36
CA THR A 64 19.81 -11.22 -3.24
C THR A 64 20.93 -11.36 -4.26
N ARG A 65 21.67 -10.26 -4.45
CA ARG A 65 22.83 -10.23 -5.34
C ARG A 65 23.94 -11.13 -4.82
N ARG A 66 24.84 -11.52 -5.72
CA ARG A 66 26.04 -12.29 -5.42
C ARG A 66 26.81 -11.74 -4.21
N GLY A 67 27.25 -12.65 -3.34
CA GLY A 67 28.07 -12.33 -2.16
C GLY A 67 27.29 -11.98 -0.89
N LYS A 68 25.97 -11.82 -0.94
CA LYS A 68 25.12 -11.71 0.26
C LYS A 68 24.41 -13.04 0.53
N ARG A 69 24.38 -13.48 1.79
CA ARG A 69 23.60 -14.65 2.23
C ARG A 69 22.10 -14.37 2.23
N TYR A 70 21.73 -13.18 2.71
CA TYR A 70 20.35 -12.72 2.79
C TYR A 70 20.25 -11.30 2.24
N PRO A 71 19.11 -10.92 1.65
CA PRO A 71 18.78 -9.51 1.46
C PRO A 71 18.60 -8.82 2.82
N ASP A 72 18.78 -7.50 2.86
CA ASP A 72 18.65 -6.72 4.09
C ASP A 72 17.23 -6.74 4.66
N ALA A 73 16.23 -6.92 3.78
CA ALA A 73 14.84 -7.12 4.19
C ALA A 73 14.69 -8.36 5.09
N LEU A 74 15.26 -9.50 4.67
CA LEU A 74 15.19 -10.76 5.43
C LEU A 74 16.14 -10.76 6.64
N SER A 75 17.37 -10.25 6.51
CA SER A 75 18.33 -10.31 7.63
C SER A 75 18.04 -9.32 8.76
N LYS A 76 17.34 -8.21 8.49
CA LYS A 76 17.19 -7.10 9.45
C LYS A 76 15.80 -6.48 9.47
N THR A 77 15.21 -6.11 8.33
CA THR A 77 13.90 -5.41 8.33
C THR A 77 12.78 -6.26 8.93
N VAL A 78 12.62 -7.51 8.50
CA VAL A 78 11.59 -8.41 9.06
C VAL A 78 11.89 -8.79 10.51
N PRO A 79 13.14 -9.10 10.91
CA PRO A 79 13.50 -9.25 12.31
C PRO A 79 13.15 -8.06 13.22
N ILE A 80 13.41 -6.82 12.77
CA ILE A 80 13.01 -5.60 13.47
C ILE A 80 11.50 -5.54 13.62
N TRP A 81 10.77 -5.85 12.54
CA TRP A 81 9.31 -5.91 12.54
C TRP A 81 8.79 -6.91 13.59
N CYS A 82 9.26 -8.16 13.59
CA CYS A 82 8.87 -9.15 14.59
C CYS A 82 9.14 -8.67 16.02
N ALA A 83 10.33 -8.11 16.27
CA ALA A 83 10.71 -7.63 17.60
C ALA A 83 9.81 -6.48 18.10
N VAL A 84 9.55 -5.48 17.25
CA VAL A 84 8.67 -4.35 17.60
C VAL A 84 7.23 -4.80 17.84
N LEU A 85 6.69 -5.71 17.03
CA LEU A 85 5.32 -6.22 17.23
C LEU A 85 5.21 -7.06 18.50
N ASN A 86 6.19 -7.93 18.78
CA ASN A 86 6.24 -8.69 20.03
C ASN A 86 6.23 -7.77 21.25
N GLN A 87 7.10 -6.75 21.28
CA GLN A 87 7.17 -5.79 22.39
C GLN A 87 5.89 -4.95 22.51
N ALA A 88 5.37 -4.41 21.41
CA ALA A 88 4.17 -3.57 21.45
C ALA A 88 2.93 -4.36 21.90
N SER A 89 2.77 -5.61 21.42
CA SER A 89 1.69 -6.49 21.89
C SER A 89 1.85 -6.80 23.38
N ALA A 90 3.06 -7.10 23.84
CA ALA A 90 3.32 -7.38 25.26
C ALA A 90 3.02 -6.16 26.15
N GLU A 91 3.44 -4.97 25.76
CA GLU A 91 3.18 -3.73 26.50
C GLU A 91 1.70 -3.34 26.51
N ARG A 92 0.99 -3.52 25.37
CA ARG A 92 -0.42 -3.10 25.26
C ARG A 92 -1.38 -4.11 25.88
N HIS A 93 -1.12 -5.40 25.68
CA HIS A 93 -2.06 -6.49 25.91
C HIS A 93 -1.54 -7.57 26.88
N ASN A 94 -0.33 -7.42 27.43
CA ASN A 94 0.33 -8.40 28.30
C ASN A 94 0.54 -9.79 27.65
N THR A 95 0.62 -9.84 26.32
CA THR A 95 0.91 -11.05 25.55
C THR A 95 1.74 -10.73 24.30
N PRO A 96 2.73 -11.56 23.91
CA PRO A 96 3.20 -12.75 24.61
C PRO A 96 3.91 -12.39 25.93
N THR A 97 3.77 -13.24 26.95
CA THR A 97 4.36 -12.99 28.29
C THR A 97 5.88 -13.13 28.34
N ARG A 98 6.48 -13.57 27.24
CA ARG A 98 7.91 -13.83 27.13
C ARG A 98 8.60 -12.64 26.48
N ASP A 99 9.67 -12.16 27.13
CA ASP A 99 10.59 -11.22 26.48
C ASP A 99 11.34 -11.94 25.35
N ILE A 100 11.36 -11.32 24.17
CA ILE A 100 11.92 -11.92 22.96
C ILE A 100 12.96 -10.99 22.37
N PRO A 101 14.23 -11.42 22.38
CA PRO A 101 15.30 -10.61 21.86
C PRO A 101 15.20 -10.50 20.34
N LEU A 102 15.91 -9.51 19.80
CA LEU A 102 16.08 -9.38 18.36
C LEU A 102 16.76 -10.63 17.79
N CYS A 103 16.04 -11.36 16.94
CA CYS A 103 16.55 -12.56 16.28
C CYS A 103 17.08 -12.18 14.89
N VAL A 104 18.41 -12.11 14.73
CA VAL A 104 19.09 -11.84 13.45
C VAL A 104 20.08 -12.96 13.10
N PRO A 105 20.40 -13.19 11.81
CA PRO A 105 21.31 -14.27 11.43
C PRO A 105 22.77 -13.87 11.72
N SER A 106 23.43 -14.58 12.64
CA SER A 106 24.81 -14.28 13.08
C SER A 106 25.86 -14.42 11.97
N ASP A 107 25.54 -15.14 10.90
CA ASP A 107 26.39 -15.30 9.73
C ASP A 107 26.22 -14.21 8.67
N ALA A 108 25.32 -13.22 8.91
CA ALA A 108 25.12 -12.07 8.04
C ALA A 108 24.98 -10.72 8.77
N VAL A 109 24.78 -10.72 10.08
CA VAL A 109 24.68 -9.52 10.93
C VAL A 109 25.64 -9.65 12.10
N SER A 110 26.58 -8.71 12.23
CA SER A 110 27.56 -8.73 13.32
C SER A 110 26.93 -8.45 14.69
N ASP A 111 27.56 -8.89 15.78
CA ASP A 111 27.07 -8.58 17.14
C ASP A 111 27.02 -7.07 17.41
N SER A 112 27.97 -6.31 16.87
CA SER A 112 27.97 -4.84 16.99
C SER A 112 26.79 -4.20 16.26
N GLU A 113 26.46 -4.70 15.07
CA GLU A 113 25.28 -4.25 14.33
C GLU A 113 23.99 -4.62 15.05
N ARG A 114 23.88 -5.87 15.55
CA ARG A 114 22.74 -6.33 16.36
C ARG A 114 22.50 -5.40 17.55
N ALA A 115 23.54 -5.11 18.33
CA ALA A 115 23.44 -4.24 19.50
C ALA A 115 22.97 -2.81 19.15
N GLN A 116 23.42 -2.26 18.01
CA GLN A 116 22.97 -0.95 17.54
C GLN A 116 21.49 -0.93 17.12
N ILE A 117 20.99 -2.05 16.56
CA ILE A 117 19.57 -2.20 16.23
C ILE A 117 18.75 -2.36 17.51
N GLU A 118 19.18 -3.23 18.44
CA GLU A 118 18.52 -3.45 19.73
C GLU A 118 18.34 -2.15 20.52
N ALA A 119 19.37 -1.29 20.56
CA ALA A 119 19.31 0.01 21.21
C ALA A 119 18.22 0.96 20.65
N ARG A 120 17.69 0.70 19.46
CA ARG A 120 16.63 1.49 18.82
C ARG A 120 15.23 0.89 18.94
N LEU A 121 15.12 -0.38 19.37
CA LEU A 121 13.83 -1.09 19.41
C LEU A 121 12.82 -0.36 20.28
N GLN A 122 13.20 0.05 21.49
CA GLN A 122 12.29 0.73 22.41
C GLN A 122 11.71 2.02 21.80
N GLN A 123 12.51 2.78 21.05
CA GLN A 123 12.04 3.97 20.36
C GLN A 123 10.99 3.63 19.30
N TRP A 124 11.21 2.57 18.51
CA TRP A 124 10.26 2.15 17.48
C TRP A 124 8.98 1.56 18.07
N THR A 125 9.10 0.78 19.15
CA THR A 125 7.95 0.24 19.92
C THR A 125 7.10 1.38 20.47
N ALA A 126 7.71 2.38 21.12
CA ALA A 126 6.99 3.56 21.60
C ALA A 126 6.34 4.35 20.45
N ALA A 127 7.02 4.51 19.31
CA ALA A 127 6.44 5.19 18.16
C ALA A 127 5.23 4.42 17.58
N PHE A 128 5.28 3.09 17.59
CA PHE A 128 4.18 2.24 17.13
C PHE A 128 2.98 2.30 18.09
N LEU A 129 3.22 2.17 19.41
CA LEU A 129 2.19 2.29 20.45
C LEU A 129 1.47 3.64 20.46
N ASN A 130 2.16 4.72 20.07
CA ASN A 130 1.59 6.07 19.97
C ASN A 130 1.06 6.42 18.57
N SER A 131 1.05 5.47 17.63
CA SER A 131 0.52 5.68 16.28
C SER A 131 -0.98 5.36 16.18
N ASP A 132 -1.59 5.68 15.04
CA ASP A 132 -2.99 5.32 14.75
C ASP A 132 -3.17 3.89 14.24
N CYS A 133 -2.11 3.07 14.29
CA CYS A 133 -2.16 1.68 13.88
C CYS A 133 -2.69 0.81 15.01
N ASP A 134 -3.55 -0.14 14.68
CA ASP A 134 -4.07 -1.09 15.67
C ASP A 134 -2.96 -2.02 16.16
N ILE A 135 -2.68 -1.99 17.46
CA ILE A 135 -1.67 -2.87 18.06
C ILE A 135 -2.25 -4.27 18.13
N PRO A 136 -1.72 -5.25 17.38
CA PRO A 136 -2.28 -6.59 17.32
C PRO A 136 -2.08 -7.32 18.65
N ILE A 137 -3.02 -8.20 18.99
CA ILE A 137 -2.85 -9.16 20.08
C ILE A 137 -2.11 -10.38 19.51
N LEU A 138 -0.88 -10.58 19.95
CA LEU A 138 -0.09 -11.73 19.60
C LEU A 138 -0.29 -12.88 20.61
N MET A 139 -0.90 -13.97 20.16
CA MET A 139 -1.19 -15.14 21.00
C MET A 139 0.06 -15.96 21.30
N LYS A 140 0.94 -16.06 20.30
CA LYS A 140 2.29 -16.59 20.43
C LYS A 140 3.23 -15.53 19.87
N PRO A 141 4.50 -15.53 20.28
CA PRO A 141 5.45 -14.63 19.68
C PRO A 141 5.77 -14.92 18.21
N LEU A 142 6.06 -13.86 17.46
CA LEU A 142 6.63 -13.93 16.12
C LEU A 142 8.14 -14.23 16.21
N THR A 143 8.57 -15.37 15.69
CA THR A 143 9.97 -15.81 15.76
C THR A 143 10.55 -15.98 14.35
N PRO A 144 11.49 -15.12 13.93
CA PRO A 144 12.22 -15.27 12.67
C PRO A 144 13.04 -16.57 12.60
N ILE A 145 12.97 -17.28 11.48
CA ILE A 145 13.82 -18.45 11.17
C ILE A 145 14.51 -18.19 9.84
N PHE A 146 15.83 -18.36 9.77
CA PHE A 146 16.62 -18.01 8.59
C PHE A 146 17.00 -19.25 7.79
N VAL A 147 16.69 -19.24 6.49
CA VAL A 147 16.97 -20.36 5.57
C VAL A 147 17.68 -19.82 4.33
N ASN A 148 18.73 -20.52 3.92
CA ASN A 148 19.40 -20.29 2.64
C ASN A 148 19.86 -21.63 2.04
N PRO A 149 20.29 -21.69 0.76
CA PRO A 149 20.61 -22.96 0.11
C PRO A 149 21.74 -23.74 0.80
N ASP A 150 22.65 -23.05 1.48
CA ASP A 150 23.79 -23.66 2.18
C ASP A 150 23.41 -24.10 3.62
N LYS A 151 22.29 -23.61 4.16
CA LYS A 151 21.85 -23.84 5.53
C LYS A 151 20.32 -23.93 5.62
N ILE A 152 19.81 -25.17 5.54
CA ILE A 152 18.42 -25.50 5.82
C ILE A 152 18.35 -26.10 7.23
N GLY A 153 17.81 -25.32 8.17
CA GLY A 153 17.65 -25.76 9.56
C GLY A 153 16.33 -26.48 9.81
N THR A 154 16.23 -27.18 10.93
CA THR A 154 14.96 -27.64 11.51
C THR A 154 14.40 -26.60 12.46
N LEU A 155 13.08 -26.64 12.70
CA LEU A 155 12.47 -25.83 13.75
C LEU A 155 13.02 -26.22 15.14
N PRO A 156 13.08 -25.28 16.09
CA PRO A 156 13.54 -25.56 17.44
C PRO A 156 12.57 -26.49 18.18
N PRO A 157 13.02 -27.17 19.26
CA PRO A 157 12.12 -27.88 20.17
C PRO A 157 11.06 -26.92 20.75
N ASN A 158 9.83 -27.41 20.94
CA ASN A 158 8.66 -26.62 21.34
C ASN A 158 8.26 -25.53 20.32
N ALA A 159 8.40 -25.83 19.03
CA ALA A 159 8.05 -24.96 17.91
C ALA A 159 6.60 -24.45 17.98
N GLU A 160 5.68 -25.23 18.54
CA GLU A 160 4.26 -24.86 18.73
C GLU A 160 4.03 -23.64 19.63
N ARG A 161 5.05 -23.19 20.37
CA ARG A 161 5.02 -22.01 21.24
C ARG A 161 5.33 -20.70 20.51
N SER A 162 5.49 -20.71 19.19
CA SER A 162 5.80 -19.52 18.40
C SER A 162 5.08 -19.56 17.06
N HIS A 163 4.82 -18.38 16.52
CA HIS A 163 4.50 -18.20 15.11
C HIS A 163 5.82 -18.04 14.34
N HIS A 164 6.12 -18.95 13.43
CA HIS A 164 7.39 -18.96 12.71
C HIS A 164 7.34 -18.08 11.47
N VAL A 165 8.16 -17.04 11.43
CA VAL A 165 8.36 -16.21 10.25
C VAL A 165 9.60 -16.71 9.53
N VAL A 166 9.44 -17.63 8.59
CA VAL A 166 10.54 -18.32 7.92
C VAL A 166 11.03 -17.49 6.73
N LEU A 167 12.24 -16.96 6.85
CA LEU A 167 12.88 -16.02 5.94
C LEU A 167 13.85 -16.77 5.03
N ILE A 168 13.41 -17.02 3.80
CA ILE A 168 14.12 -17.84 2.82
C ILE A 168 14.85 -16.94 1.82
N SER A 169 16.18 -16.98 1.85
CA SER A 169 17.00 -16.47 0.74
C SER A 169 17.12 -17.55 -0.33
N ALA A 170 16.58 -17.32 -1.52
CA ALA A 170 16.61 -18.28 -2.62
C ALA A 170 17.95 -18.31 -3.39
N SER A 171 18.76 -17.26 -3.26
CA SER A 171 20.05 -17.13 -3.95
C SER A 171 21.19 -17.77 -3.15
N SER A 172 22.07 -18.55 -3.80
CA SER A 172 23.29 -19.07 -3.16
C SER A 172 24.42 -18.04 -3.23
N VAL A 173 25.24 -17.96 -2.18
CA VAL A 173 26.42 -17.08 -2.13
C VAL A 173 27.46 -17.47 -3.19
N ASN A 174 27.53 -18.76 -3.50
CA ASN A 174 28.52 -19.37 -4.40
C ASN A 174 28.01 -19.53 -5.85
N GLN A 175 26.79 -19.10 -6.14
CA GLN A 175 26.15 -19.30 -7.44
C GLN A 175 26.96 -18.60 -8.55
N LYS A 176 27.36 -19.36 -9.58
CA LYS A 176 27.98 -18.78 -10.78
C LYS A 176 26.88 -18.24 -11.69
N ALA A 177 27.16 -17.14 -12.38
CA ALA A 177 26.24 -16.63 -13.39
C ALA A 177 26.05 -17.71 -14.48
N GLY A 178 24.82 -18.19 -14.67
CA GLY A 178 24.47 -19.18 -15.70
C GLY A 178 24.04 -20.56 -15.20
N ASP A 179 24.21 -20.91 -13.92
CA ASP A 179 23.94 -22.27 -13.41
C ASP A 179 22.47 -22.74 -13.58
N TYR A 180 21.52 -21.80 -13.70
CA TYR A 180 20.08 -22.07 -13.89
C TYR A 180 19.50 -21.43 -15.16
N GLY A 181 20.35 -21.05 -16.11
CA GLY A 181 19.92 -20.40 -17.35
C GLY A 181 19.33 -18.98 -17.18
N ALA A 182 19.34 -18.43 -15.96
CA ALA A 182 18.90 -17.07 -15.66
C ALA A 182 19.98 -16.32 -14.87
N GLN A 183 20.16 -15.03 -15.18
CA GLN A 183 21.08 -14.14 -14.48
C GLN A 183 20.28 -13.14 -13.65
N TYR A 184 20.73 -12.87 -12.42
CA TYR A 184 20.16 -11.80 -11.61
C TYR A 184 20.36 -10.46 -12.32
N VAL A 185 19.25 -9.77 -12.60
CA VAL A 185 19.24 -8.41 -13.16
C VAL A 185 18.67 -7.47 -12.10
N GLN A 186 19.49 -6.52 -11.66
CA GLN A 186 19.07 -5.54 -10.65
C GLN A 186 17.89 -4.71 -11.18
N GLY A 187 16.83 -4.60 -10.38
CA GLY A 187 15.61 -3.86 -10.74
C GLY A 187 14.59 -4.64 -11.57
N ALA A 188 14.93 -5.83 -12.09
CA ALA A 188 14.01 -6.61 -12.93
C ALA A 188 12.70 -6.98 -12.21
N GLY A 189 12.72 -7.19 -10.89
CA GLY A 189 11.48 -7.43 -10.13
C GLY A 189 10.59 -6.20 -9.94
N ASP A 190 11.15 -4.99 -10.01
CA ASP A 190 10.44 -3.74 -9.63
C ASP A 190 10.09 -2.84 -10.83
N ASP A 191 10.80 -3.00 -11.96
CA ASP A 191 10.70 -2.14 -13.14
C ASP A 191 10.19 -2.95 -14.35
N HIS A 192 9.05 -3.64 -14.18
CA HIS A 192 8.42 -4.44 -15.23
C HIS A 192 8.04 -3.62 -16.47
N GLU A 193 7.87 -2.31 -16.32
CA GLU A 193 7.66 -1.38 -17.42
C GLU A 193 8.80 -1.42 -18.46
N ASN A 194 10.01 -1.85 -18.07
CA ASN A 194 11.17 -1.94 -18.95
C ASN A 194 11.27 -3.27 -19.73
N TRP A 195 10.53 -4.31 -19.35
CA TRP A 195 10.67 -5.64 -19.96
C TRP A 195 9.35 -6.35 -20.28
N ALA A 196 8.22 -5.91 -19.73
CA ALA A 196 6.94 -6.60 -19.87
C ALA A 196 6.21 -6.30 -21.19
N LEU A 197 6.70 -5.37 -22.02
CA LEU A 197 6.08 -5.02 -23.31
C LEU A 197 4.59 -4.63 -23.20
N GLY A 198 4.21 -4.00 -22.08
CA GLY A 198 2.83 -3.62 -21.79
C GLY A 198 1.96 -4.74 -21.20
N LEU A 199 2.48 -5.96 -21.07
CA LEU A 199 1.82 -7.06 -20.38
C LEU A 199 1.64 -6.70 -18.90
N SER A 200 0.44 -6.87 -18.36
CA SER A 200 0.16 -6.78 -16.93
C SER A 200 0.18 -8.18 -16.28
N PRO A 201 0.39 -8.28 -14.95
CA PRO A 201 0.29 -9.55 -14.24
C PRO A 201 -1.04 -10.28 -14.48
N ASP A 202 -2.16 -9.56 -14.44
CA ASP A 202 -3.49 -10.17 -14.63
C ASP A 202 -3.64 -10.76 -16.03
N LEU A 203 -3.19 -10.02 -17.06
CA LEU A 203 -3.19 -10.51 -18.43
C LEU A 203 -2.25 -11.71 -18.60
N PHE A 204 -1.09 -11.70 -17.94
CA PHE A 204 -0.22 -12.86 -17.90
C PHE A 204 -0.89 -14.08 -17.29
N TRP A 205 -1.55 -13.97 -16.14
CA TRP A 205 -2.19 -15.11 -15.48
C TRP A 205 -3.37 -15.66 -16.27
N ASN A 206 -4.18 -14.78 -16.87
CA ASN A 206 -5.31 -15.16 -17.73
C ASN A 206 -4.86 -15.94 -18.99
N HIS A 207 -3.67 -15.62 -19.52
CA HIS A 207 -3.13 -16.25 -20.73
C HIS A 207 -1.88 -17.10 -20.45
N ARG A 208 -1.67 -17.50 -19.18
CA ARG A 208 -0.41 -18.11 -18.72
C ARG A 208 -0.01 -19.32 -19.54
N SER A 209 -0.96 -20.24 -19.78
CA SER A 209 -0.70 -21.50 -20.51
C SER A 209 -0.20 -21.26 -21.94
N GLN A 210 -0.72 -20.22 -22.60
CA GLN A 210 -0.31 -19.85 -23.95
C GLN A 210 1.08 -19.18 -23.93
N LEU A 211 1.28 -18.22 -23.02
CA LEU A 211 2.51 -17.43 -22.94
C LEU A 211 3.75 -18.26 -22.55
N ILE A 212 3.59 -19.23 -21.65
CA ILE A 212 4.70 -20.09 -21.20
C ILE A 212 4.90 -21.35 -22.06
N SER A 213 4.11 -21.51 -23.13
CA SER A 213 4.22 -22.68 -24.01
C SER A 213 5.64 -22.82 -24.56
N GLN A 214 6.18 -24.03 -24.48
CA GLN A 214 7.50 -24.37 -25.03
C GLN A 214 7.51 -24.38 -26.56
N SER A 215 6.33 -24.40 -27.19
CA SER A 215 6.20 -24.35 -28.65
C SER A 215 6.46 -22.96 -29.25
N LEU A 216 6.46 -21.90 -28.43
CA LEU A 216 6.66 -20.53 -28.88
C LEU A 216 8.14 -20.15 -28.82
N ASP A 217 8.68 -19.71 -29.95
CA ASP A 217 9.95 -18.99 -29.96
C ASP A 217 9.81 -17.57 -29.36
N ARG A 218 10.94 -16.85 -29.26
CA ARG A 218 10.95 -15.51 -28.68
C ARG A 218 10.08 -14.52 -29.47
N GLY A 219 10.20 -14.49 -30.80
CA GLY A 219 9.46 -13.54 -31.64
C GLY A 219 7.96 -13.82 -31.64
N GLN A 220 7.58 -15.09 -31.69
CA GLN A 220 6.19 -15.53 -31.57
C GLN A 220 5.59 -15.15 -30.21
N ARG A 221 6.37 -15.28 -29.12
CA ARG A 221 5.93 -14.87 -27.78
C ARG A 221 5.74 -13.36 -27.67
N GLU A 222 6.68 -12.57 -28.20
CA GLU A 222 6.57 -11.11 -28.24
C GLU A 222 5.35 -10.67 -29.07
N ALA A 223 5.10 -11.29 -30.23
CA ALA A 223 3.93 -11.03 -31.06
C ALA A 223 2.60 -11.36 -30.34
N LEU A 224 2.55 -12.50 -29.63
CA LEU A 224 1.40 -12.88 -28.81
C LEU A 224 1.14 -11.84 -27.70
N ILE A 225 2.19 -11.38 -27.01
CA ILE A 225 2.06 -10.33 -25.98
C ILE A 225 1.44 -9.06 -26.59
N HIS A 226 1.95 -8.61 -27.74
CA HIS A 226 1.40 -7.43 -28.42
C HIS A 226 -0.07 -7.58 -28.80
N ALA A 227 -0.46 -8.75 -29.32
CA ALA A 227 -1.85 -9.07 -29.65
C ALA A 227 -2.74 -9.02 -28.40
N LEU A 228 -2.34 -9.67 -27.31
CA LEU A 228 -3.10 -9.68 -26.05
C LEU A 228 -3.25 -8.29 -25.45
N VAL A 229 -2.18 -7.49 -25.44
CA VAL A 229 -2.22 -6.12 -24.89
C VAL A 229 -3.13 -5.21 -25.72
N THR A 230 -3.11 -5.37 -27.05
CA THR A 230 -3.97 -4.61 -27.96
C THR A 230 -5.43 -5.03 -27.80
N GLU A 231 -5.71 -6.33 -27.82
CA GLU A 231 -7.06 -6.88 -27.61
C GLU A 231 -7.62 -6.44 -26.24
N HIS A 232 -6.82 -6.50 -25.18
CA HIS A 232 -7.24 -6.05 -23.86
C HIS A 232 -7.56 -4.56 -23.82
N SER A 233 -6.76 -3.74 -24.51
CA SER A 233 -6.99 -2.29 -24.62
C SER A 233 -8.30 -1.98 -25.38
N THR A 234 -8.57 -2.70 -26.47
CA THR A 234 -9.82 -2.58 -27.25
C THR A 234 -11.03 -3.13 -26.49
N SER A 235 -10.87 -4.25 -25.79
CA SER A 235 -11.89 -4.87 -24.96
C SER A 235 -12.27 -3.98 -23.79
N MET A 236 -11.32 -3.36 -23.11
CA MET A 236 -11.57 -2.38 -22.04
C MET A 236 -12.34 -1.15 -22.54
N GLN A 237 -12.03 -0.66 -23.75
CA GLN A 237 -12.81 0.40 -24.39
C GLN A 237 -14.25 -0.03 -24.72
N SER A 238 -14.47 -1.32 -25.00
CA SER A 238 -15.81 -1.87 -25.30
C SER A 238 -16.61 -2.28 -24.05
N ARG A 239 -15.97 -2.81 -23.00
CA ARG A 239 -16.55 -3.20 -21.70
C ARG A 239 -16.86 -2.00 -20.82
N ALA A 240 -16.21 -0.86 -21.03
CA ALA A 240 -16.65 0.41 -20.45
C ALA A 240 -18.13 0.71 -20.79
N ASN A 241 -18.71 0.08 -21.81
CA ASN A 241 -20.12 0.19 -22.19
C ASN A 241 -21.02 -0.92 -21.60
N ALA A 242 -20.51 -1.85 -20.79
CA ALA A 242 -21.26 -3.01 -20.27
C ALA A 242 -21.07 -3.16 -18.76
N ALA A 243 -22.06 -2.67 -18.03
CA ALA A 243 -22.23 -2.65 -16.59
C ALA A 243 -22.34 -4.04 -15.93
N ASP A 244 -21.46 -4.37 -14.97
CA ASP A 244 -21.78 -5.17 -13.77
C ASP A 244 -20.54 -5.42 -12.87
N ASP A 245 -20.24 -4.48 -11.96
CA ASP A 245 -20.00 -4.72 -10.53
C ASP A 245 -19.63 -3.39 -9.84
N PHE A 246 -20.65 -2.70 -9.33
CA PHE A 246 -20.60 -1.28 -8.96
C PHE A 246 -20.08 -1.01 -7.53
N ALA A 247 -20.30 -1.95 -6.61
CA ALA A 247 -20.09 -1.73 -5.17
C ALA A 247 -18.70 -2.17 -4.68
N SER A 248 -18.04 -3.10 -5.37
CA SER A 248 -16.76 -3.69 -4.97
C SER A 248 -15.55 -2.77 -5.22
N ASN A 249 -15.69 -1.74 -6.06
CA ASN A 249 -14.58 -0.88 -6.52
C ASN A 249 -14.53 0.51 -5.86
N ILE A 250 -15.42 0.80 -4.91
CA ILE A 250 -15.44 2.06 -4.15
C ILE A 250 -14.84 1.82 -2.76
N ILE A 251 -13.74 2.50 -2.46
CA ILE A 251 -13.02 2.34 -1.19
C ILE A 251 -13.44 3.46 -0.22
N TRP A 252 -14.23 3.13 0.80
CA TRP A 252 -14.64 4.07 1.84
C TRP A 252 -13.56 4.26 2.91
N ILE A 253 -13.27 5.51 3.28
CA ILE A 253 -12.28 5.82 4.30
C ILE A 253 -12.96 5.91 5.67
N GLY A 254 -13.05 4.76 6.35
CA GLY A 254 -13.69 4.67 7.66
C GLY A 254 -15.12 5.25 7.65
N THR A 255 -15.46 6.03 8.68
CA THR A 255 -16.77 6.69 8.83
C THR A 255 -16.79 8.14 8.30
N THR A 256 -15.76 8.55 7.54
CA THR A 256 -15.55 9.96 7.13
C THR A 256 -16.49 10.44 6.03
N ARG A 257 -17.24 9.52 5.42
CA ARG A 257 -18.09 9.74 4.22
C ARG A 257 -17.31 10.13 2.97
N ILE A 258 -15.99 10.00 3.00
CA ILE A 258 -15.10 10.15 1.86
C ILE A 258 -14.79 8.76 1.31
N ALA A 259 -14.92 8.62 0.00
CA ALA A 259 -14.51 7.42 -0.73
C ALA A 259 -13.51 7.78 -1.83
N VAL A 260 -12.69 6.80 -2.21
CA VAL A 260 -11.79 6.87 -3.36
C VAL A 260 -12.09 5.75 -4.34
N ALA A 261 -11.97 6.02 -5.64
CA ALA A 261 -12.16 5.03 -6.70
C ALA A 261 -11.38 5.40 -7.97
N SER A 262 -11.42 4.53 -8.97
CA SER A 262 -10.92 4.83 -10.32
C SER A 262 -11.86 5.79 -11.07
N LEU A 263 -11.39 6.40 -12.16
CA LEU A 263 -12.26 7.20 -13.04
C LEU A 263 -13.37 6.36 -13.68
N GLN A 264 -13.09 5.10 -13.99
CA GLN A 264 -14.05 4.19 -14.59
C GLN A 264 -15.30 4.04 -13.70
N VAL A 265 -15.07 3.83 -12.39
CA VAL A 265 -16.16 3.74 -11.41
C VAL A 265 -16.98 5.03 -11.38
N ALA A 266 -16.35 6.20 -11.44
CA ALA A 266 -17.08 7.47 -11.48
C ALA A 266 -17.97 7.61 -12.72
N TYR A 267 -17.51 7.18 -13.90
CA TYR A 267 -18.34 7.23 -15.10
C TYR A 267 -19.55 6.31 -14.99
N GLU A 268 -19.37 5.10 -14.48
CA GLU A 268 -20.48 4.18 -14.22
C GLU A 268 -21.50 4.73 -13.21
N VAL A 269 -21.04 5.46 -12.17
CA VAL A 269 -21.91 6.16 -11.21
C VAL A 269 -22.78 7.20 -11.91
N CYS A 270 -22.19 7.97 -12.83
CA CYS A 270 -22.91 8.99 -13.57
C CYS A 270 -23.92 8.38 -14.56
N GLU A 271 -23.56 7.30 -15.25
CA GLU A 271 -24.41 6.68 -16.27
C GLU A 271 -25.62 5.94 -15.68
N LYS A 272 -25.44 5.22 -14.55
CA LYS A 272 -26.50 4.41 -13.95
C LYS A 272 -27.52 5.23 -13.15
N ASN A 273 -27.30 6.53 -12.97
CA ASN A 273 -28.13 7.45 -12.17
C ASN A 273 -28.41 6.95 -10.73
N THR A 274 -27.55 6.07 -10.20
CA THR A 274 -27.59 5.51 -8.84
C THR A 274 -26.75 6.32 -7.86
N ASN A 275 -26.42 7.56 -8.22
CA ASN A 275 -25.36 8.33 -7.59
C ASN A 275 -25.63 8.61 -6.09
N PRO A 276 -24.88 7.96 -5.17
CA PRO A 276 -25.05 8.18 -3.74
C PRO A 276 -24.21 9.36 -3.23
N PHE A 277 -23.47 10.06 -4.09
CA PHE A 277 -22.53 11.11 -3.74
C PHE A 277 -23.13 12.50 -3.97
N LYS A 278 -22.86 13.41 -3.04
CA LYS A 278 -23.18 14.84 -3.21
C LYS A 278 -22.12 15.56 -4.04
N LEU A 279 -20.87 15.09 -3.95
CA LEU A 279 -19.72 15.67 -4.65
C LEU A 279 -18.83 14.57 -5.21
N MET A 280 -18.45 14.71 -6.47
CA MET A 280 -17.46 13.88 -7.15
C MET A 280 -16.32 14.75 -7.66
N ILE A 281 -15.08 14.44 -7.27
CA ILE A 281 -13.87 15.09 -7.77
C ILE A 281 -13.16 14.13 -8.71
N LEU A 282 -13.04 14.49 -9.98
CA LEU A 282 -12.47 13.64 -11.03
C LEU A 282 -11.12 14.21 -11.49
N ALA A 283 -10.01 13.61 -11.04
CA ALA A 283 -8.67 13.94 -11.54
C ALA A 283 -8.40 13.21 -12.86
N THR A 284 -8.65 13.93 -13.96
CA THR A 284 -8.63 13.43 -15.35
C THR A 284 -7.41 13.96 -16.12
N HIS A 285 -6.96 13.21 -17.12
CA HIS A 285 -6.03 13.75 -18.13
C HIS A 285 -6.80 14.71 -19.05
N PRO A 286 -6.17 15.76 -19.60
CA PRO A 286 -6.81 16.53 -20.66
C PRO A 286 -6.98 15.61 -21.87
N LEU A 287 -8.20 15.16 -22.14
CA LEU A 287 -8.53 14.46 -23.37
C LEU A 287 -9.46 15.34 -24.21
N SER A 288 -9.05 15.47 -25.46
CA SER A 288 -9.86 15.89 -26.59
C SER A 288 -11.12 15.03 -26.70
N ASP A 289 -12.22 15.70 -27.03
CA ASP A 289 -13.52 15.16 -27.44
C ASP A 289 -14.51 14.69 -26.36
N ASN A 290 -15.44 15.60 -26.03
CA ASN A 290 -16.91 15.53 -26.14
C ASN A 290 -17.73 14.26 -25.78
N THR A 291 -17.15 13.13 -25.36
CA THR A 291 -17.91 11.89 -25.10
C THR A 291 -18.15 11.62 -23.61
N HIS A 292 -18.28 12.65 -22.78
CA HIS A 292 -18.51 12.47 -21.35
C HIS A 292 -19.79 13.15 -20.88
N PRO A 293 -20.59 12.48 -20.02
CA PRO A 293 -21.90 12.96 -19.62
C PRO A 293 -21.79 14.38 -19.05
N GLN A 294 -22.56 15.30 -19.66
CA GLN A 294 -22.77 16.64 -19.11
C GLN A 294 -23.37 16.54 -17.70
N ASN A 295 -23.39 17.66 -16.97
CA ASN A 295 -23.77 17.80 -15.56
C ASN A 295 -25.25 17.46 -15.24
N ASP A 296 -25.81 16.40 -15.83
CA ASP A 296 -27.23 16.03 -15.75
C ASP A 296 -27.48 14.88 -14.77
N THR A 297 -26.85 14.93 -13.58
CA THR A 297 -27.44 14.25 -12.41
C THR A 297 -27.85 15.34 -11.44
N SER A 298 -29.17 15.57 -11.32
CA SER A 298 -29.79 16.74 -10.68
C SER A 298 -29.46 16.97 -9.20
N ASN A 299 -28.65 16.10 -8.58
CA ASN A 299 -28.34 16.16 -7.15
C ASN A 299 -26.85 15.99 -6.78
N CYS A 300 -25.94 15.79 -7.74
CA CYS A 300 -24.50 15.61 -7.49
C CYS A 300 -23.66 16.67 -8.20
N ASN A 301 -22.78 17.35 -7.46
CA ASN A 301 -21.81 18.27 -8.02
C ASN A 301 -20.58 17.49 -8.53
N VAL A 302 -20.25 17.61 -9.82
CA VAL A 302 -19.10 16.91 -10.43
C VAL A 302 -18.04 17.93 -10.83
N ILE A 303 -16.85 17.83 -10.22
CA ILE A 303 -15.71 18.72 -10.51
C ILE A 303 -14.63 17.94 -11.23
N ARG A 304 -14.31 18.37 -12.45
CA ARG A 304 -13.27 17.76 -13.28
C ARG A 304 -11.99 18.56 -13.16
N LEU A 305 -10.93 17.92 -12.68
CA LEU A 305 -9.60 18.50 -12.53
C LEU A 305 -8.70 17.97 -13.63
N ASN A 306 -8.03 18.89 -14.31
CA ASN A 306 -7.07 18.57 -15.36
C ASN A 306 -5.70 18.23 -14.74
N ILE A 307 -5.54 16.98 -14.30
CA ILE A 307 -4.33 16.48 -13.62
C ILE A 307 -3.76 15.31 -14.43
N PRO A 308 -2.70 15.54 -15.22
CA PRO A 308 -2.00 14.48 -15.93
C PRO A 308 -1.49 13.37 -14.98
N GLN A 309 -1.40 12.14 -15.47
CA GLN A 309 -0.86 11.04 -14.67
C GLN A 309 0.63 11.20 -14.34
N GLY A 310 1.02 10.62 -13.21
CA GLY A 310 2.41 10.54 -12.76
C GLY A 310 3.00 11.89 -12.37
N LYS A 311 4.33 12.02 -12.47
CA LYS A 311 5.07 13.21 -12.00
C LYS A 311 4.68 14.50 -12.74
N ARG A 312 4.16 14.40 -13.97
CA ARG A 312 3.73 15.55 -14.78
C ARG A 312 2.52 16.28 -14.17
N GLY A 313 1.65 15.55 -13.46
CA GLY A 313 0.47 16.13 -12.80
C GLY A 313 0.74 16.86 -11.49
N LEU A 314 1.96 16.80 -10.94
CA LEU A 314 2.24 17.35 -9.60
C LEU A 314 2.00 18.85 -9.50
N ASN A 315 2.24 19.61 -10.58
CA ASN A 315 2.00 21.06 -10.58
C ASN A 315 0.50 21.37 -10.59
N ALA A 316 -0.25 20.77 -11.51
CA ALA A 316 -1.70 20.92 -11.59
C ALA A 316 -2.39 20.50 -10.29
N PHE A 317 -1.97 19.37 -9.71
CA PHE A 317 -2.44 18.91 -8.40
C PHE A 317 -2.25 19.99 -7.33
N SER A 318 -1.04 20.56 -7.21
CA SER A 318 -0.75 21.62 -6.23
C SER A 318 -1.64 22.86 -6.39
N GLN A 319 -1.97 23.24 -7.63
CA GLN A 319 -2.81 24.40 -7.92
C GLN A 319 -4.28 24.14 -7.54
N THR A 320 -4.78 22.93 -7.78
CA THR A 320 -6.17 22.55 -7.46
C THR A 320 -6.38 22.18 -5.99
N LEU A 321 -5.31 21.93 -5.24
CA LEU A 321 -5.38 21.39 -3.88
C LEU A 321 -6.22 22.24 -2.89
N PRO A 322 -6.08 23.58 -2.83
CA PRO A 322 -6.89 24.40 -1.91
C PRO A 322 -8.38 24.29 -2.22
N GLU A 323 -8.74 24.44 -3.51
CA GLU A 323 -10.12 24.41 -3.98
C GLU A 323 -10.80 23.07 -3.67
N VAL A 324 -10.09 21.96 -3.87
CA VAL A 324 -10.61 20.62 -3.53
C VAL A 324 -10.83 20.49 -2.03
N VAL A 325 -9.85 20.90 -1.21
CA VAL A 325 -9.99 20.81 0.25
C VAL A 325 -11.19 21.62 0.72
N ASP A 326 -11.32 22.87 0.30
CA ASP A 326 -12.40 23.75 0.76
C ASP A 326 -13.79 23.24 0.35
N LYS A 327 -13.96 22.81 -0.91
CA LYS A 327 -15.25 22.28 -1.41
C LYS A 327 -15.65 20.98 -0.74
N VAL A 328 -14.69 20.07 -0.50
CA VAL A 328 -14.96 18.83 0.21
C VAL A 328 -15.32 19.13 1.68
N THR A 329 -14.59 20.03 2.35
CA THR A 329 -14.92 20.46 3.72
C THR A 329 -16.33 21.08 3.79
N GLU A 330 -16.71 21.90 2.81
CA GLU A 330 -18.03 22.53 2.73
C GLU A 330 -19.15 21.49 2.61
N VAL A 331 -19.02 20.51 1.70
CA VAL A 331 -20.00 19.43 1.52
C VAL A 331 -20.11 18.57 2.78
N LEU A 332 -18.99 18.31 3.45
CA LEU A 332 -18.99 17.60 4.72
C LEU A 332 -19.65 18.42 5.83
N GLN A 333 -19.73 19.75 5.74
CA GLN A 333 -20.34 20.61 6.75
C GLN A 333 -21.85 20.85 6.53
N ASN A 334 -22.30 21.05 5.29
CA ASN A 334 -23.57 21.73 4.96
C ASN A 334 -24.79 20.82 4.67
N SER A 335 -24.96 19.71 5.37
CA SER A 335 -26.03 18.73 5.03
C SER A 335 -26.99 18.42 6.17
N VAL A 336 -28.28 18.32 5.86
CA VAL A 336 -29.35 17.98 6.80
C VAL A 336 -29.51 16.45 6.98
N GLN A 337 -29.04 15.64 6.03
CA GLN A 337 -29.12 14.16 6.03
C GLN A 337 -27.76 13.49 5.78
N ASP A 338 -27.60 12.23 6.22
CA ASP A 338 -26.34 11.49 6.16
C ASP A 338 -25.90 11.09 4.73
N CYS A 339 -26.87 10.91 3.82
CA CYS A 339 -26.63 10.66 2.39
C CYS A 339 -26.11 11.90 1.63
N ASP A 340 -26.40 13.11 2.11
CA ASP A 340 -26.02 14.38 1.48
C ASP A 340 -24.56 14.82 1.76
N ARG A 341 -23.76 13.95 2.40
CA ARG A 341 -22.36 14.25 2.80
C ARG A 341 -21.32 13.40 2.09
N ARG A 342 -21.76 12.52 1.20
CA ARG A 342 -20.87 11.52 0.59
C ARG A 342 -20.07 12.17 -0.52
N VAL A 343 -18.74 12.00 -0.44
CA VAL A 343 -17.79 12.56 -1.40
C VAL A 343 -17.01 11.43 -2.04
N LEU A 344 -16.90 11.45 -3.37
CA LEU A 344 -16.06 10.52 -4.13
C LEU A 344 -14.87 11.27 -4.74
N LEU A 345 -13.66 10.78 -4.48
CA LEU A 345 -12.42 11.29 -5.07
C LEU A 345 -11.85 10.26 -6.04
N CYS A 346 -11.77 10.61 -7.31
CA CYS A 346 -11.33 9.69 -8.37
C CYS A 346 -10.08 10.16 -9.07
N CYS A 347 -9.22 9.20 -9.43
CA CYS A 347 -8.16 9.40 -10.41
C CYS A 347 -8.00 8.14 -11.26
N ALA A 348 -7.31 8.26 -12.38
CA ALA A 348 -7.22 7.17 -13.36
C ALA A 348 -6.64 5.87 -12.78
N ASP A 349 -5.70 5.97 -11.83
CA ASP A 349 -5.11 4.83 -11.14
C ASP A 349 -5.66 4.59 -9.72
N GLN A 350 -6.69 5.31 -9.27
CA GLN A 350 -7.28 5.28 -7.91
C GLN A 350 -6.33 5.47 -6.69
N PHE A 351 -5.02 5.62 -6.90
CA PHE A 351 -4.02 5.58 -5.82
C PHE A 351 -3.37 6.93 -5.54
N ASN A 352 -2.94 7.64 -6.59
CA ASN A 352 -2.04 8.77 -6.43
C ASN A 352 -2.77 10.07 -6.08
N ALA A 353 -3.50 10.65 -7.04
CA ALA A 353 -4.11 11.97 -6.84
C ALA A 353 -5.32 11.90 -5.89
N SER A 354 -6.22 10.92 -6.07
CA SER A 354 -7.39 10.71 -5.20
C SER A 354 -6.98 10.48 -3.75
N GLY A 355 -6.05 9.55 -3.51
CA GLY A 355 -5.54 9.27 -2.18
C GLY A 355 -4.81 10.46 -1.57
N ALA A 356 -4.06 11.24 -2.36
CA ALA A 356 -3.40 12.45 -1.86
C ALA A 356 -4.41 13.55 -1.48
N PHE A 357 -5.48 13.73 -2.24
CA PHE A 357 -6.59 14.62 -1.87
C PHE A 357 -7.27 14.14 -0.59
N ALA A 358 -7.53 12.84 -0.47
CA ALA A 358 -8.10 12.27 0.75
C ALA A 358 -7.23 12.58 1.98
N VAL A 359 -5.91 12.34 1.90
CA VAL A 359 -4.97 12.68 2.98
C VAL A 359 -5.03 14.18 3.32
N ALA A 360 -5.08 15.05 2.30
CA ALA A 360 -5.12 16.49 2.51
C ALA A 360 -6.40 16.95 3.21
N VAL A 361 -7.57 16.46 2.78
CA VAL A 361 -8.87 16.76 3.38
C VAL A 361 -8.93 16.28 4.81
N LEU A 362 -8.52 15.03 5.06
CA LEU A 362 -8.51 14.44 6.40
C LEU A 362 -7.59 15.22 7.33
N ALA A 363 -6.41 15.63 6.86
CA ALA A 363 -5.48 16.40 7.67
C ALA A 363 -6.04 17.80 7.97
N ALA A 364 -6.68 18.45 6.99
CA ALA A 364 -7.20 19.81 7.12
C ALA A 364 -8.51 19.92 7.92
N SER A 365 -9.28 18.83 8.03
CA SER A 365 -10.69 18.89 8.50
C SER A 365 -11.04 17.91 9.61
N PHE A 366 -10.14 17.00 9.99
CA PHE A 366 -10.37 16.03 11.06
C PHE A 366 -9.29 16.12 12.12
N ASP A 367 -9.69 16.00 13.39
CA ASP A 367 -8.78 15.98 14.54
C ASP A 367 -8.03 14.63 14.69
N GLU A 368 -7.17 14.50 15.69
CA GLU A 368 -6.46 13.24 15.99
C GLU A 368 -7.38 12.08 16.36
N ASN A 369 -8.63 12.34 16.77
CA ASN A 369 -9.61 11.34 17.15
C ASN A 369 -10.52 10.92 15.98
N ARG A 370 -10.15 11.31 14.74
CA ARG A 370 -10.90 10.99 13.52
C ARG A 370 -12.29 11.66 13.48
N VAL A 371 -12.47 12.75 14.22
CA VAL A 371 -13.73 13.52 14.27
C VAL A 371 -13.65 14.71 13.31
N PHE A 372 -14.72 14.90 12.53
CA PHE A 372 -14.83 16.05 11.64
C PHE A 372 -14.99 17.34 12.44
N LEU A 373 -14.12 18.31 12.17
CA LEU A 373 -14.14 19.63 12.79
C LEU A 373 -15.19 20.51 12.08
N ALA A 374 -16.36 20.65 12.70
CA ALA A 374 -17.50 21.35 12.10
C ALA A 374 -17.37 22.88 12.18
N SER A 375 -16.80 23.41 13.25
CA SER A 375 -16.58 24.86 13.41
C SER A 375 -15.42 25.35 12.56
N ALA A 376 -15.58 26.55 12.00
CA ALA A 376 -14.51 27.24 11.29
C ALA A 376 -13.36 27.64 12.23
N GLU A 377 -13.65 28.05 13.48
CA GLU A 377 -12.62 28.39 14.46
C GLU A 377 -11.79 27.16 14.85
N GLU A 378 -12.44 26.03 15.14
CA GLU A 378 -11.75 24.77 15.50
C GLU A 378 -10.83 24.31 14.37
N ARG A 379 -11.33 24.31 13.13
CA ARG A 379 -10.52 24.00 11.95
C ARG A 379 -9.35 24.96 11.78
N SER A 380 -9.54 26.24 12.06
CA SER A 380 -8.46 27.23 11.96
C SER A 380 -7.36 26.96 12.97
N GLN A 381 -7.72 26.74 14.23
CA GLN A 381 -6.76 26.39 15.26
C GLN A 381 -6.04 25.08 14.94
N HIS A 382 -6.77 24.06 14.46
CA HIS A 382 -6.21 22.79 14.03
C HIS A 382 -5.21 22.95 12.89
N ARG A 383 -5.62 23.57 11.78
CA ARG A 383 -4.78 23.82 10.60
C ARG A 383 -3.52 24.62 10.93
N SER A 384 -3.60 25.54 11.90
CA SER A 384 -2.43 26.30 12.36
C SER A 384 -1.33 25.44 12.99
N LYS A 385 -1.71 24.33 13.63
CA LYS A 385 -0.82 23.43 14.39
C LYS A 385 -0.34 22.22 13.59
N LEU A 386 -0.90 21.99 12.39
CA LEU A 386 -0.55 20.84 11.55
C LEU A 386 0.96 20.73 11.29
N CYS A 387 1.47 19.53 11.52
CA CYS A 387 2.85 19.17 11.23
C CYS A 387 2.92 17.95 10.29
N LYS A 388 4.15 17.59 9.88
CA LYS A 388 4.37 16.47 8.96
C LYS A 388 3.90 15.13 9.54
N ASN A 389 3.91 15.00 10.87
CA ASN A 389 3.43 13.79 11.55
C ASN A 389 1.90 13.66 11.41
N ASP A 390 1.15 14.76 11.45
CA ASP A 390 -0.30 14.73 11.26
C ASP A 390 -0.68 14.24 9.86
N VAL A 391 0.00 14.74 8.83
CA VAL A 391 -0.18 14.28 7.44
C VAL A 391 0.17 12.80 7.31
N HIS A 392 1.20 12.34 8.01
CA HIS A 392 1.59 10.93 8.03
C HIS A 392 0.53 10.05 8.70
N ARG A 393 -0.03 10.49 9.83
CA ARG A 393 -1.13 9.82 10.52
C ARG A 393 -2.36 9.66 9.63
N ARG A 394 -2.73 10.70 8.86
CA ARG A 394 -3.87 10.61 7.93
C ARG A 394 -3.58 9.70 6.72
N LEU A 395 -2.34 9.61 6.29
CA LEU A 395 -1.94 8.58 5.31
C LEU A 395 -2.12 7.17 5.86
N GLN A 396 -1.76 6.92 7.13
CA GLN A 396 -1.98 5.61 7.76
C GLN A 396 -3.46 5.26 7.78
N TRP A 397 -4.32 6.23 8.10
CA TRP A 397 -5.76 6.06 8.10
C TRP A 397 -6.33 5.73 6.70
N VAL A 398 -5.80 6.35 5.64
CA VAL A 398 -6.19 6.01 4.26
C VAL A 398 -5.71 4.60 3.89
N ILE A 399 -4.47 4.23 4.24
CA ILE A 399 -3.91 2.90 3.97
C ILE A 399 -4.65 1.80 4.75
N SER A 400 -5.12 2.09 5.97
CA SER A 400 -5.91 1.12 6.74
C SER A 400 -7.27 0.82 6.10
N ALA A 401 -7.81 1.75 5.30
CA ALA A 401 -9.03 1.51 4.53
C ALA A 401 -8.76 0.65 3.29
N SER A 402 -7.62 0.83 2.63
CA SER A 402 -7.12 -0.07 1.59
C SER A 402 -5.65 0.19 1.30
N GLU A 403 -4.84 -0.87 1.31
CA GLU A 403 -3.41 -0.79 0.98
C GLU A 403 -3.15 -0.35 -0.47
N LEU A 404 -4.15 -0.51 -1.33
CA LEU A 404 -4.09 -0.08 -2.71
C LEU A 404 -3.94 1.44 -2.78
N VAL A 405 -4.61 2.19 -1.88
CA VAL A 405 -4.60 3.65 -1.85
C VAL A 405 -3.33 4.16 -1.16
N SER A 406 -2.21 4.10 -1.89
CA SER A 406 -0.90 4.53 -1.41
C SER A 406 -0.31 5.64 -2.29
N PRO A 407 -0.63 6.92 -2.00
CA PRO A 407 -0.09 8.05 -2.75
C PRO A 407 1.43 8.08 -2.74
N SER A 408 2.03 8.35 -3.90
CA SER A 408 3.49 8.43 -3.98
C SER A 408 4.07 9.57 -3.11
N ARG A 409 5.33 9.41 -2.71
CA ARG A 409 6.06 10.41 -1.91
C ARG A 409 6.02 11.82 -2.53
N ALA A 410 6.01 11.92 -3.86
CA ALA A 410 5.98 13.20 -4.55
C ALA A 410 4.64 13.95 -4.33
N TYR A 411 3.50 13.25 -4.40
CA TYR A 411 2.21 13.85 -4.08
C TYR A 411 2.11 14.21 -2.59
N LEU A 412 2.60 13.35 -1.69
CA LEU A 412 2.63 13.67 -0.25
C LEU A 412 3.51 14.88 0.08
N GLN A 413 4.57 15.13 -0.68
CA GLN A 413 5.36 16.35 -0.56
C GLN A 413 4.55 17.58 -0.97
N ARG A 414 3.71 17.48 -2.01
CA ARG A 414 2.79 18.56 -2.40
C ARG A 414 1.71 18.79 -1.35
N VAL A 415 1.18 17.74 -0.74
CA VAL A 415 0.23 17.84 0.38
C VAL A 415 0.87 18.55 1.57
N ASN A 416 2.08 18.16 1.96
CA ASN A 416 2.81 18.85 3.03
C ASN A 416 3.08 20.32 2.71
N ALA A 417 3.48 20.63 1.48
CA ALA A 417 3.71 22.02 1.06
C ALA A 417 2.40 22.84 1.11
N GLY A 418 1.28 22.26 0.67
CA GLY A 418 -0.02 22.93 0.69
C GLY A 418 -0.59 23.13 2.10
N LEU A 419 -0.31 22.22 3.04
CA LEU A 419 -0.83 22.27 4.40
C LEU A 419 0.09 22.93 5.42
N ILE A 420 1.41 22.97 5.20
CA ILE A 420 2.40 23.28 6.25
C ILE A 420 3.48 24.22 5.72
N GLY A 421 3.90 25.17 6.56
CA GLY A 421 5.08 26.01 6.31
C GLY A 421 4.82 27.19 5.37
N SER A 422 5.90 27.76 4.82
CA SER A 422 5.87 29.02 4.05
C SER A 422 5.22 28.90 2.67
N GLN A 423 5.09 27.68 2.13
CA GLN A 423 4.43 27.41 0.85
C GLN A 423 2.96 26.99 1.01
N ARG A 424 2.39 27.14 2.21
CA ARG A 424 1.01 26.79 2.53
C ARG A 424 0.05 27.50 1.58
N THR A 425 -0.78 26.70 0.92
CA THR A 425 -1.83 27.18 -0.01
C THR A 425 -3.22 26.98 0.57
N ILE A 426 -3.39 26.02 1.50
CA ILE A 426 -4.66 25.78 2.21
C ILE A 426 -4.76 26.78 3.35
N ARG A 427 -5.84 27.55 3.39
CA ARG A 427 -6.02 28.63 4.37
C ARG A 427 -6.23 28.07 5.77
N ILE A 428 -5.74 28.81 6.76
CA ILE A 428 -5.97 28.53 8.18
C ILE A 428 -7.42 28.88 8.52
N GLY A 429 -7.84 30.12 8.27
CA GLY A 429 -9.24 30.55 8.37
C GLY A 429 -9.92 30.70 7.01
N SER A 430 -11.23 30.97 7.01
CA SER A 430 -12.01 31.33 5.82
C SER A 430 -11.39 32.51 5.06
#